data_AF-A0A6P1D3G7-F1
#
_entry.id   AF-A0A6P1D3G7-F1
#
_cell.length_a   1.000
_cell.length_b   1.000
_cell.length_c   1.000
_cell.angle_alpha   90.00
_cell.angle_beta   90.00
_cell.angle_gamma   90.00
#
_symmetry.space_group_name_H-M   'P 1'
#
loop_
_entity.id
_entity.type
_entity.pdbx_description
1 polymer ?
#
loop_
_entity_poly.entity_id
_entity_poly.type
_entity_poly.pdbx_seq_one_letter_code
_entity_poly.pdbx_strand_id
1 'polypeptide(L)'
;MPTTNPLVSITIAPDNTEISDYHRACMSAISSMAPPLQIPALRRPNTGFAVECARELAYAQVGRRADVSSSAPVEIVRDVMYEASAAASTGSCLVPVSGATDGSTDPAVPQASSGYTEPTGSCAQTTRQAVVYLPNTIAGQGMCGQRVRLDAVSPGDLVFWDYRDNAPTRVGIAVEHTVVVATDPDTGEFAAGQTRVVAADPATGEFAVLDVPSDSDARAKRVLAGAEN
;
A
#
# COMPACT_ATOMS: atom_id res chain seq x y z
N MET A 1 -19.93 18.72 -3.45
CA MET A 1 -18.97 18.30 -2.41
C MET A 1 -17.59 18.75 -2.83
N PRO A 2 -16.82 19.47 -1.99
CA PRO A 2 -15.46 19.85 -2.35
C PRO A 2 -14.60 18.60 -2.52
N THR A 3 -13.86 18.52 -3.62
CA THR A 3 -12.93 17.42 -3.95
C THR A 3 -11.51 17.72 -3.48
N THR A 4 -11.25 18.96 -3.05
CA THR A 4 -9.94 19.47 -2.63
C THR A 4 -9.96 19.79 -1.13
N ASN A 5 -8.90 19.44 -0.42
CA ASN A 5 -8.79 19.70 1.02
C ASN A 5 -8.81 21.22 1.29
N PRO A 6 -9.79 21.75 2.08
CA PRO A 6 -9.93 23.18 2.33
C PRO A 6 -8.77 23.77 3.16
N LEU A 7 -7.95 22.92 3.78
CA LEU A 7 -6.76 23.34 4.52
C LEU A 7 -5.60 23.75 3.58
N VAL A 8 -5.67 23.42 2.29
CA VAL A 8 -4.63 23.76 1.31
C VAL A 8 -4.59 25.27 1.02
N SER A 9 -5.71 25.98 1.22
CA SER A 9 -5.78 27.44 1.05
C SER A 9 -5.48 28.24 2.32
N ILE A 10 -5.13 27.59 3.43
CA ILE A 10 -4.74 28.29 4.66
C ILE A 10 -3.31 28.79 4.52
N THR A 11 -3.13 30.11 4.60
CA THR A 11 -1.82 30.76 4.64
C THR A 11 -1.59 31.31 6.04
N ILE A 12 -0.47 30.94 6.66
CA ILE A 12 -0.08 31.46 7.98
C ILE A 12 0.85 32.65 7.77
N ALA A 13 0.60 33.75 8.49
CA ALA A 13 1.51 34.88 8.50
C ALA A 13 2.88 34.46 9.11
N PRO A 14 4.01 34.77 8.45
CA PRO A 14 5.33 34.30 8.86
C PRO A 14 5.76 34.77 10.26
N ASP A 15 5.16 35.85 10.77
CA ASP A 15 5.41 36.49 12.05
C ASP A 15 4.43 36.09 13.18
N ASN A 16 3.45 35.22 12.90
CA ASN A 16 2.49 34.81 13.92
C ASN A 16 3.20 33.99 15.02
N THR A 17 3.36 34.53 16.23
CA THR A 17 4.06 33.86 17.35
C THR A 17 3.17 32.90 18.16
N GLU A 18 1.86 32.88 17.90
CA GLU A 18 0.90 32.00 18.59
C GLU A 18 0.95 30.56 18.06
N ILE A 19 1.59 30.34 16.91
CA ILE A 19 1.71 29.04 16.25
C ILE A 19 3.10 28.47 16.49
N SER A 20 3.16 27.32 17.17
CA SER A 20 4.41 26.61 17.39
C SER A 20 5.06 26.16 16.06
N ASP A 21 6.37 25.99 16.06
CA ASP A 21 7.12 25.54 14.87
C ASP A 21 6.62 24.19 14.35
N TYR A 22 6.21 23.29 15.25
CA TYR A 22 5.57 22.03 14.91
C TYR A 22 4.27 22.22 14.11
N HIS A 23 3.38 23.11 14.55
CA HIS A 23 2.15 23.40 13.83
C HIS A 23 2.41 24.07 12.48
N ARG A 24 3.43 24.93 12.41
CA ARG A 24 3.83 25.60 11.16
C ARG A 24 4.38 24.60 10.14
N ALA A 25 5.21 23.65 10.58
CA ALA A 25 5.71 22.56 9.75
C ALA A 25 4.56 21.65 9.27
N CYS A 26 3.62 21.30 10.15
CA CYS A 26 2.46 20.49 9.81
C CYS A 26 1.57 21.17 8.76
N MET A 27 1.27 22.45 8.93
CA MET A 27 0.44 23.20 7.97
C MET A 27 1.18 23.46 6.65
N SER A 28 2.49 23.70 6.68
CA SER A 28 3.31 23.82 5.46
C SER A 28 3.34 22.51 4.67
N ALA A 29 3.40 21.36 5.35
CA ALA A 29 3.26 20.07 4.70
C ALA A 29 1.87 19.91 4.05
N ILE A 30 0.79 20.32 4.73
CA ILE A 30 -0.57 20.26 4.17
C ILE A 30 -0.73 21.18 2.95
N SER A 31 -0.20 22.40 2.99
CA SER A 31 -0.35 23.37 1.89
C SER A 31 0.53 23.05 0.68
N SER A 32 1.77 22.58 0.90
CA SER A 32 2.69 22.20 -0.18
C SER A 32 2.33 20.87 -0.84
N MET A 33 1.66 19.96 -0.13
CA MET A 33 1.40 18.59 -0.61
C MET A 33 -0.03 18.36 -1.13
N ALA A 34 -0.92 19.37 -1.08
CA ALA A 34 -2.32 19.29 -1.50
C ALA A 34 -2.99 17.93 -1.23
N PRO A 35 -2.93 17.38 0.02
CA PRO A 35 -3.34 16.03 0.28
C PRO A 35 -4.83 15.88 -0.04
N PRO A 36 -5.23 14.77 -0.69
CA PRO A 36 -6.64 14.49 -0.93
C PRO A 36 -7.43 14.54 0.38
N LEU A 37 -8.71 14.91 0.30
CA LEU A 37 -9.61 14.90 1.46
C LEU A 37 -9.46 13.58 2.23
N GLN A 38 -9.23 13.68 3.54
CA GLN A 38 -9.11 12.53 4.43
C GLN A 38 -10.48 11.90 4.60
N ILE A 39 -10.88 11.08 3.62
CA ILE A 39 -12.01 10.16 3.78
C ILE A 39 -11.66 9.12 4.86
N PRO A 40 -12.65 8.63 5.63
CA PRO A 40 -12.40 7.64 6.66
C PRO A 40 -11.61 6.44 6.12
N ALA A 41 -10.73 5.90 6.97
CA ALA A 41 -9.97 4.72 6.60
C ALA A 41 -10.93 3.56 6.27
N LEU A 42 -10.61 2.83 5.21
CA LEU A 42 -11.31 1.61 4.82
C LEU A 42 -11.23 0.61 5.96
N ARG A 43 -12.37 0.01 6.28
CA ARG A 43 -12.54 -0.97 7.35
C ARG A 43 -12.84 -2.37 6.83
N ARG A 44 -12.89 -2.53 5.50
CA ARG A 44 -13.19 -3.79 4.84
C ARG A 44 -11.97 -4.24 4.06
N PRO A 45 -11.57 -5.52 4.14
CA PRO A 45 -10.58 -6.09 3.25
C PRO A 45 -10.98 -5.91 1.78
N ASN A 46 -9.99 -5.75 0.90
CA ASN A 46 -10.21 -5.82 -0.54
C ASN A 46 -10.17 -7.27 -0.99
N THR A 47 -10.92 -7.59 -2.03
CA THR A 47 -10.84 -8.87 -2.73
C THR A 47 -10.86 -8.61 -4.23
N GLY A 48 -10.60 -9.64 -5.04
CA GLY A 48 -10.73 -9.58 -6.48
C GLY A 48 -9.42 -9.80 -7.21
N PHE A 49 -9.50 -9.82 -8.54
CA PHE A 49 -8.42 -10.27 -9.40
C PHE A 49 -7.12 -9.45 -9.25
N ALA A 50 -7.20 -8.12 -9.20
CA ALA A 50 -6.01 -7.28 -9.06
C ALA A 50 -5.30 -7.50 -7.71
N VAL A 51 -6.07 -7.73 -6.65
CA VAL A 51 -5.60 -8.01 -5.27
C VAL A 51 -4.81 -9.33 -5.26
N GLU A 52 -5.38 -10.38 -5.83
CA GLU A 52 -4.71 -11.69 -5.94
C GLU A 52 -3.49 -11.62 -6.85
N CYS A 53 -3.58 -10.92 -7.98
CA CYS A 53 -2.45 -10.75 -8.89
C CYS A 53 -1.28 -10.02 -8.22
N ALA A 54 -1.57 -8.95 -7.47
CA ALA A 54 -0.55 -8.22 -6.72
C ALA A 54 0.14 -9.11 -5.67
N ARG A 55 -0.59 -10.04 -5.03
CA ARG A 55 -0.01 -11.01 -4.11
C ARG A 55 1.02 -11.89 -4.81
N GLU A 56 0.63 -12.52 -5.92
CA GLU A 56 1.50 -13.46 -6.63
C GLU A 56 2.73 -12.75 -7.22
N LEU A 57 2.52 -11.56 -7.79
CA LEU A 57 3.62 -10.72 -8.29
C LEU A 57 4.57 -10.28 -7.17
N ALA A 58 4.06 -9.99 -5.97
CA ALA A 58 4.89 -9.68 -4.80
C ALA A 58 5.68 -10.91 -4.35
N TYR A 59 5.05 -12.08 -4.23
CA TYR A 59 5.75 -13.32 -3.88
C TYR A 59 6.86 -13.69 -4.87
N ALA A 60 6.65 -13.43 -6.17
CA ALA A 60 7.69 -13.65 -7.18
C ALA A 60 8.96 -12.79 -6.99
N GLN A 61 8.91 -11.76 -6.13
CA GLN A 61 10.07 -10.95 -5.80
C GLN A 61 10.92 -11.53 -4.68
N VAL A 62 10.39 -12.47 -3.88
CA VAL A 62 11.10 -13.03 -2.73
C VAL A 62 12.41 -13.70 -3.19
N GLY A 63 13.51 -13.40 -2.48
CA GLY A 63 14.86 -13.84 -2.81
C GLY A 63 15.55 -13.04 -3.93
N ARG A 64 14.86 -12.08 -4.58
CA ARG A 64 15.54 -11.13 -5.47
C ARG A 64 16.36 -10.15 -4.62
N ARG A 65 17.52 -9.74 -5.13
CA ARG A 65 18.32 -8.69 -4.49
C ARG A 65 17.57 -7.37 -4.53
N ALA A 66 17.45 -6.74 -3.36
CA ALA A 66 17.08 -5.36 -3.23
C ALA A 66 18.38 -4.55 -3.31
N ASP A 67 18.74 -4.09 -4.52
CA ASP A 67 19.98 -3.34 -4.70
C ASP A 67 20.07 -2.19 -3.69
N VAL A 68 21.17 -2.18 -2.95
CA VAL A 68 21.36 -1.35 -1.74
C VAL A 68 21.42 0.15 -2.07
N SER A 69 21.52 0.51 -3.36
CA SER A 69 21.39 1.88 -3.85
C SER A 69 19.93 2.37 -3.91
N SER A 70 19.20 2.24 -2.81
CA SER A 70 18.03 3.05 -2.40
C SER A 70 16.73 3.11 -3.24
N SER A 71 16.69 2.67 -4.51
CA SER A 71 15.45 2.74 -5.33
C SER A 71 14.73 1.42 -5.55
N ALA A 72 15.38 0.27 -5.36
CA ALA A 72 14.81 -1.04 -5.66
C ALA A 72 13.44 -1.31 -4.98
N PRO A 73 13.23 -1.00 -3.68
CA PRO A 73 11.92 -1.21 -3.05
C PRO A 73 10.81 -0.37 -3.70
N VAL A 74 11.15 0.86 -4.11
CA VAL A 74 10.22 1.80 -4.74
C VAL A 74 9.83 1.32 -6.13
N GLU A 75 10.81 0.88 -6.91
CA GLU A 75 10.62 0.39 -8.28
C GLU A 75 9.76 -0.87 -8.28
N ILE A 76 10.08 -1.86 -7.43
CA ILE A 76 9.29 -3.09 -7.34
C ILE A 76 7.84 -2.81 -6.94
N VAL A 77 7.62 -1.97 -5.92
CA VAL A 77 6.25 -1.62 -5.51
C VAL A 77 5.49 -0.95 -6.65
N ARG A 78 6.13 -0.04 -7.38
CA ARG A 78 5.51 0.62 -8.53
C ARG A 78 5.17 -0.36 -9.63
N ASP A 79 6.09 -1.24 -9.98
CA ASP A 79 5.94 -2.18 -11.10
C ASP A 79 4.87 -3.24 -10.78
N VAL A 80 4.87 -3.80 -9.56
CA VAL A 80 3.83 -4.75 -9.14
C VAL A 80 2.44 -4.10 -9.15
N MET A 81 2.28 -2.87 -8.66
CA MET A 81 0.97 -2.20 -8.67
C MET A 81 0.51 -1.86 -10.08
N TYR A 82 1.44 -1.45 -10.95
CA TYR A 82 1.17 -1.20 -12.36
C TYR A 82 0.70 -2.49 -13.06
N GLU A 83 1.45 -3.58 -12.90
CA GLU A 83 1.13 -4.88 -13.52
C GLU A 83 -0.18 -5.46 -13.00
N ALA A 84 -0.40 -5.45 -11.68
CA ALA A 84 -1.63 -5.96 -11.08
C ALA A 84 -2.88 -5.18 -11.52
N SER A 85 -2.78 -3.86 -11.63
CA SER A 85 -3.88 -3.03 -12.12
C SER A 85 -4.11 -3.18 -13.63
N ALA A 86 -3.05 -3.33 -14.42
CA ALA A 86 -3.16 -3.65 -15.85
C ALA A 86 -3.77 -5.03 -16.08
N ALA A 87 -3.42 -6.02 -15.25
CA ALA A 87 -3.91 -7.39 -15.34
C ALA A 87 -5.43 -7.48 -15.16
N ALA A 88 -6.04 -6.58 -14.37
CA ALA A 88 -7.49 -6.50 -14.25
C ALA A 88 -8.19 -6.18 -15.59
N SER A 89 -7.53 -5.40 -16.47
CA SER A 89 -8.07 -5.05 -17.79
C SER A 89 -7.89 -6.15 -18.83
N THR A 90 -6.86 -6.99 -18.68
CA THR A 90 -6.56 -8.09 -19.62
C THR A 90 -7.15 -9.43 -19.16
N GLY A 91 -7.52 -9.55 -17.89
CA GLY A 91 -7.98 -10.78 -17.27
C GLY A 91 -6.88 -11.83 -17.07
N SER A 92 -5.61 -11.46 -17.18
CA SER A 92 -4.47 -12.36 -17.03
C SER A 92 -3.36 -11.76 -16.18
N CYS A 93 -2.93 -12.50 -15.17
CA CYS A 93 -1.82 -12.13 -14.30
C CYS A 93 -0.57 -12.88 -14.75
N LEU A 94 0.35 -12.18 -15.40
CA LEU A 94 1.61 -12.76 -15.87
C LEU A 94 2.65 -12.67 -14.75
N VAL A 95 2.78 -13.73 -13.97
CA VAL A 95 3.80 -13.81 -12.92
C VAL A 95 5.10 -14.31 -13.55
N PRO A 96 6.21 -13.54 -13.51
CA PRO A 96 7.48 -14.01 -14.04
C PRO A 96 7.96 -15.22 -13.22
N VAL A 97 8.05 -16.38 -13.86
CA VAL A 97 8.50 -17.62 -13.23
C VAL A 97 10.02 -17.55 -13.03
N SER A 98 10.44 -17.21 -11.82
CA SER A 98 11.85 -17.26 -11.41
C SER A 98 12.26 -18.71 -11.11
N GLY A 99 12.78 -19.42 -12.12
CA GLY A 99 13.73 -20.55 -11.98
C GLY A 99 13.40 -21.75 -11.07
N ALA A 100 12.88 -22.82 -11.68
CA ALA A 100 13.07 -24.25 -11.37
C ALA A 100 12.78 -24.80 -9.95
N THR A 101 11.59 -25.39 -9.79
CA THR A 101 11.44 -26.76 -9.25
C THR A 101 10.39 -27.51 -10.07
N ASP A 102 10.83 -28.61 -10.70
CA ASP A 102 9.93 -29.65 -11.25
C ASP A 102 9.01 -30.14 -10.12
N GLY A 103 7.71 -29.94 -10.28
CA GLY A 103 6.73 -30.35 -9.29
C GLY A 103 5.37 -29.72 -9.57
N SER A 104 4.55 -30.43 -10.33
CA SER A 104 3.17 -30.10 -10.67
C SER A 104 2.37 -29.60 -9.45
N THR A 105 2.01 -28.32 -9.50
CA THR A 105 0.73 -27.79 -9.04
C THR A 105 0.47 -26.56 -9.91
N ASP A 106 -0.52 -26.63 -10.80
CA ASP A 106 -1.01 -25.45 -11.52
C ASP A 106 -1.26 -24.33 -10.50
N PRO A 107 -0.59 -23.17 -10.59
CA PRO A 107 -1.06 -22.02 -9.85
C PRO A 107 -2.44 -21.71 -10.41
N ALA A 108 -3.47 -21.75 -9.56
CA ALA A 108 -4.82 -21.36 -9.92
C ALA A 108 -4.76 -19.91 -10.42
N VAL A 109 -4.66 -19.71 -11.73
CA VAL A 109 -4.68 -18.39 -12.34
C VAL A 109 -6.07 -17.84 -12.06
N PRO A 110 -6.22 -16.77 -11.23
CA PRO A 110 -7.53 -16.18 -11.01
C PRO A 110 -8.07 -15.76 -12.37
N GLN A 111 -9.37 -16.00 -12.64
CA GLN A 111 -10.02 -15.49 -13.85
C GLN A 111 -10.77 -14.23 -13.50
N ALA A 112 -10.65 -13.21 -14.35
CA ALA A 112 -11.37 -11.97 -14.11
C ALA A 112 -12.89 -12.15 -14.32
N SER A 113 -13.70 -11.86 -13.31
CA SER A 113 -15.14 -11.71 -13.46
C SER A 113 -15.51 -10.25 -13.75
N SER A 114 -16.54 -10.01 -14.56
CA SER A 114 -17.08 -8.66 -14.78
C SER A 114 -17.69 -8.10 -13.48
N GLY A 115 -17.15 -7.00 -12.96
CA GLY A 115 -17.68 -6.31 -11.77
C GLY A 115 -16.59 -5.79 -10.82
N TYR A 116 -15.69 -4.95 -11.34
CA TYR A 116 -14.65 -4.32 -10.51
C TYR A 116 -15.01 -2.89 -10.15
N THR A 117 -14.75 -2.55 -8.90
CA THR A 117 -14.74 -1.16 -8.44
C THR A 117 -13.59 -0.40 -9.07
N GLU A 118 -13.72 0.92 -9.22
CA GLU A 118 -12.62 1.77 -9.70
C GLU A 118 -11.46 1.77 -8.68
N PRO A 119 -10.19 1.85 -9.14
CA PRO A 119 -9.07 1.99 -8.23
C PRO A 119 -9.26 3.24 -7.35
N THR A 120 -8.99 3.09 -6.06
CA THR A 120 -9.30 4.16 -5.09
C THR A 120 -8.10 5.09 -4.92
N GLY A 121 -8.35 6.41 -4.99
CA GLY A 121 -7.38 7.45 -4.60
C GLY A 121 -6.57 8.11 -5.73
N SER A 122 -5.70 9.04 -5.34
CA SER A 122 -5.11 10.10 -6.18
C SER A 122 -4.14 9.68 -7.29
N CYS A 123 -3.88 8.38 -7.46
CA CYS A 123 -2.88 7.85 -8.40
C CYS A 123 -3.47 6.82 -9.39
N ALA A 124 -4.80 6.69 -9.41
CA ALA A 124 -5.52 6.01 -10.47
C ALA A 124 -5.72 6.99 -11.64
N GLN A 125 -5.31 6.64 -12.85
CA GLN A 125 -5.68 7.41 -14.04
C GLN A 125 -7.18 7.22 -14.32
N THR A 126 -7.79 8.26 -14.88
CA THR A 126 -9.24 8.47 -15.01
C THR A 126 -10.04 7.28 -15.57
N THR A 127 -11.37 7.34 -15.39
CA THR A 127 -12.47 6.36 -15.60
C THR A 127 -12.54 5.57 -16.92
N ARG A 128 -11.49 5.55 -17.75
CA ARG A 128 -11.41 4.74 -18.97
C ARG A 128 -10.19 3.83 -19.04
N GLN A 129 -9.16 4.01 -18.21
CA GLN A 129 -7.99 3.12 -18.13
C GLN A 129 -7.48 3.07 -16.67
N ALA A 130 -7.94 2.06 -15.95
CA ALA A 130 -7.80 1.85 -14.50
C ALA A 130 -6.40 1.34 -14.06
N VAL A 131 -5.33 1.83 -14.67
CA VAL A 131 -3.95 1.42 -14.32
C VAL A 131 -3.38 2.38 -13.28
N VAL A 132 -2.74 1.81 -12.25
CA VAL A 132 -2.15 2.54 -11.14
C VAL A 132 -0.72 2.92 -11.48
N TYR A 133 -0.41 4.22 -11.43
CA TYR A 133 0.95 4.74 -11.61
C TYR A 133 1.43 5.39 -10.31
N LEU A 134 2.33 4.70 -9.62
CA LEU A 134 2.89 5.20 -8.37
C LEU A 134 4.11 6.11 -8.60
N PRO A 135 4.31 7.14 -7.75
CA PRO A 135 5.53 7.94 -7.74
C PRO A 135 6.79 7.11 -7.46
N ASN A 136 7.94 7.66 -7.86
CA ASN A 136 9.26 7.06 -7.70
C ASN A 136 9.94 7.42 -6.36
N THR A 137 9.16 7.69 -5.30
CA THR A 137 9.67 7.89 -3.94
C THR A 137 8.72 7.24 -2.94
N ILE A 138 9.24 6.65 -1.85
CA ILE A 138 8.41 6.02 -0.80
C ILE A 138 7.39 7.02 -0.25
N ALA A 139 7.83 8.25 0.04
CA ALA A 139 6.94 9.33 0.49
C ALA A 139 5.84 9.65 -0.54
N GLY A 140 6.17 9.73 -1.82
CA GLY A 140 5.19 9.95 -2.89
C GLY A 140 4.20 8.80 -3.02
N GLN A 141 4.65 7.55 -2.90
CA GLN A 141 3.77 6.37 -2.89
C GLN A 141 2.81 6.40 -1.70
N GLY A 142 3.28 6.84 -0.52
CA GLY A 142 2.47 7.02 0.68
C GLY A 142 1.39 8.10 0.56
N MET A 143 1.43 8.93 -0.49
CA MET A 143 0.36 9.89 -0.80
C MET A 143 -0.75 9.28 -1.66
N CYS A 144 -0.46 8.20 -2.37
CA CYS A 144 -1.42 7.50 -3.19
C CYS A 144 -2.42 6.68 -2.36
N GLY A 145 -3.57 6.41 -2.95
CA GLY A 145 -4.54 5.48 -2.40
C GLY A 145 -5.34 5.98 -1.21
N GLN A 146 -6.34 5.19 -0.85
CA GLN A 146 -7.16 5.41 0.34
C GLN A 146 -6.50 4.77 1.57
N ARG A 147 -6.60 5.44 2.73
CA ARG A 147 -6.13 4.87 4.00
C ARG A 147 -6.92 3.59 4.33
N VAL A 148 -6.23 2.58 4.85
CA VAL A 148 -6.82 1.32 5.32
C VAL A 148 -6.51 1.16 6.81
N ARG A 149 -7.46 0.67 7.60
CA ARG A 149 -7.16 0.22 8.97
C ARG A 149 -6.30 -1.03 8.90
N LEU A 150 -5.35 -1.19 9.82
CA LEU A 150 -4.45 -2.36 9.80
C LEU A 150 -5.22 -3.68 9.92
N ASP A 151 -6.33 -3.72 10.66
CA ASP A 151 -7.23 -4.88 10.76
C ASP A 151 -8.05 -5.17 9.49
N ALA A 152 -7.95 -4.32 8.47
CA ALA A 152 -8.65 -4.44 7.20
C ALA A 152 -7.70 -4.52 6.00
N VAL A 153 -6.40 -4.70 6.26
CA VAL A 153 -5.38 -4.91 5.21
C VAL A 153 -5.68 -6.19 4.45
N SER A 154 -5.55 -6.10 3.14
CA SER A 154 -5.68 -7.20 2.17
C SER A 154 -4.45 -7.25 1.28
N PRO A 155 -4.23 -8.36 0.55
CA PRO A 155 -3.13 -8.44 -0.40
C PRO A 155 -3.13 -7.27 -1.40
N GLY A 156 -1.95 -6.80 -1.77
CA GLY A 156 -1.79 -5.64 -2.64
C GLY A 156 -1.96 -4.27 -1.98
N ASP A 157 -2.41 -4.18 -0.72
CA ASP A 157 -2.32 -2.93 0.03
C ASP A 157 -0.84 -2.60 0.31
N LEU A 158 -0.49 -1.33 0.20
CA LEU A 158 0.84 -0.84 0.52
C LEU A 158 0.94 -0.51 1.99
N VAL A 159 1.94 -1.05 2.67
CA VAL A 159 2.20 -0.78 4.09
C VAL A 159 3.48 0.04 4.19
N PHE A 160 3.42 1.13 4.92
CA PHE A 160 4.52 2.08 5.13
C PHE A 160 4.86 2.14 6.61
N TRP A 161 6.14 2.07 6.96
CA TRP A 161 6.61 2.11 8.36
C TRP A 161 8.01 2.72 8.46
N ASP A 162 8.58 2.70 9.67
CA ASP A 162 9.87 3.31 10.01
C ASP A 162 9.93 4.79 9.60
N TYR A 163 8.95 5.57 10.08
CA TYR A 163 8.84 6.99 9.77
C TYR A 163 10.02 7.77 10.36
N ARG A 164 10.65 8.61 9.52
CA ARG A 164 11.68 9.58 9.91
C ARG A 164 11.29 10.94 9.32
N ASP A 165 11.35 11.99 10.13
CA ASP A 165 10.95 13.35 9.71
C ASP A 165 9.56 13.41 9.05
N ASN A 166 8.62 12.61 9.58
CA ASN A 166 7.24 12.46 9.08
C ASN A 166 7.11 11.80 7.69
N ALA A 167 8.18 11.23 7.14
CA ALA A 167 8.16 10.47 5.90
C ALA A 167 8.46 8.98 6.17
N PRO A 168 7.74 8.05 5.52
CA PRO A 168 8.06 6.63 5.64
C PRO A 168 9.38 6.33 4.93
N THR A 169 10.24 5.53 5.58
CA THR A 169 11.51 5.11 4.99
C THR A 169 11.47 3.69 4.45
N ARG A 170 10.38 2.96 4.73
CA ARG A 170 10.15 1.60 4.23
C ARG A 170 8.74 1.46 3.69
N VAL A 171 8.63 0.57 2.72
CA VAL A 171 7.37 0.18 2.08
C VAL A 171 7.42 -1.31 1.77
N GLY A 172 6.25 -1.94 1.83
CA GLY A 172 6.04 -3.32 1.45
C GLY A 172 4.64 -3.52 0.89
N ILE A 173 4.48 -4.61 0.15
CA ILE A 173 3.20 -5.03 -0.41
C ILE A 173 2.62 -6.09 0.54
N ALA A 174 1.44 -5.85 1.10
CA ALA A 174 0.75 -6.86 1.89
C ALA A 174 0.48 -8.09 1.01
N VAL A 175 0.75 -9.28 1.54
CA VAL A 175 0.54 -10.55 0.83
C VAL A 175 -0.53 -11.44 1.45
N GLU A 176 -1.02 -11.08 2.64
CA GLU A 176 -2.08 -11.78 3.33
C GLU A 176 -3.13 -10.80 3.83
N HIS A 177 -4.33 -11.31 4.10
CA HIS A 177 -5.30 -10.60 4.92
C HIS A 177 -4.78 -10.52 6.35
N THR A 178 -4.91 -9.36 6.99
CA THR A 178 -4.63 -9.30 8.42
C THR A 178 -5.73 -10.05 9.18
N VAL A 179 -5.36 -11.19 9.76
CA VAL A 179 -6.26 -12.01 10.57
C VAL A 179 -6.13 -11.57 12.02
N VAL A 180 -7.17 -10.95 12.58
CA VAL A 180 -7.24 -10.70 14.02
C VAL A 180 -7.40 -12.05 14.72
N VAL A 181 -6.38 -12.48 15.45
CA VAL A 181 -6.42 -13.71 16.24
C VAL A 181 -7.15 -13.39 17.55
N ALA A 182 -8.06 -14.29 17.94
CA ALA A 182 -9.11 -14.06 18.93
C ALA A 182 -8.64 -13.44 20.26
N THR A 183 -9.61 -12.77 20.88
CA THR A 183 -9.57 -12.14 22.19
C THR A 183 -9.09 -13.12 23.27
N ASP A 184 -8.11 -12.73 24.08
CA ASP A 184 -7.82 -13.44 25.32
C ASP A 184 -9.08 -13.37 26.21
N PRO A 185 -9.69 -14.52 26.55
CA PRO A 185 -10.96 -14.55 27.28
C PRO A 185 -10.86 -14.02 28.71
N ASP A 186 -9.66 -13.93 29.29
CA ASP A 186 -9.43 -13.45 30.65
C ASP A 186 -9.19 -11.92 30.70
N THR A 187 -8.63 -11.34 29.64
CA THR A 187 -8.27 -9.92 29.57
C THR A 187 -9.15 -9.10 28.65
N GLY A 188 -9.89 -9.73 27.73
CA GLY A 188 -10.64 -9.03 26.69
C GLY A 188 -9.74 -8.36 25.64
N GLU A 189 -8.44 -8.64 25.65
CA GLU A 189 -7.46 -8.01 24.78
C GLU A 189 -7.45 -8.67 23.39
N PHE A 190 -7.55 -7.87 22.35
CA PHE A 190 -7.48 -8.34 20.97
C PHE A 190 -6.01 -8.43 20.55
N ALA A 191 -5.52 -9.62 20.22
CA ALA A 191 -4.24 -9.76 19.54
C ALA A 191 -4.41 -9.26 18.09
N ALA A 192 -3.90 -8.07 17.81
CA ALA A 192 -3.86 -7.54 16.45
C ALA A 192 -3.11 -8.55 15.55
N GLY A 193 -3.74 -8.94 14.44
CA GLY A 193 -3.11 -9.81 13.45
C GLY A 193 -1.80 -9.22 12.97
N GLN A 194 -0.80 -10.07 12.75
CA GLN A 194 0.46 -9.65 12.16
C GLN A 194 0.25 -9.34 10.67
N THR A 195 0.59 -8.12 10.26
CA THR A 195 0.55 -7.75 8.84
C THR A 195 1.81 -8.29 8.16
N ARG A 196 1.65 -9.21 7.20
CA ARG A 196 2.76 -9.78 6.43
C ARG A 196 2.92 -9.04 5.10
N VAL A 197 4.15 -8.62 4.82
CA VAL A 197 4.48 -7.86 3.60
C VAL A 197 5.67 -8.47 2.88
N VAL A 198 5.69 -8.37 1.55
CA VAL A 198 6.94 -8.50 0.80
C VAL A 198 7.61 -7.14 0.75
N ALA A 199 8.83 -7.07 1.27
CA ALA A 199 9.62 -5.85 1.32
C ALA A 199 11.12 -6.17 1.32
N ALA A 200 11.94 -5.15 1.07
CA ALA A 200 13.38 -5.29 1.23
C ALA A 200 13.74 -5.48 2.70
N ASP A 201 14.44 -6.58 2.97
CA ASP A 201 15.00 -6.90 4.26
C ASP A 201 16.42 -6.31 4.37
N PRO A 202 16.64 -5.34 5.27
CA PRO A 202 17.96 -4.73 5.45
C PRO A 202 19.00 -5.72 6.00
N ALA A 203 18.58 -6.82 6.62
CA ALA A 203 19.51 -7.81 7.18
C ALA A 203 20.16 -8.67 6.08
N THR A 204 19.38 -9.02 5.05
CA THR A 204 19.82 -9.90 3.95
C THR A 204 20.13 -9.16 2.66
N GLY A 205 19.59 -7.95 2.48
CA GLY A 205 19.69 -7.21 1.20
C GLY A 205 18.80 -7.80 0.10
N GLU A 206 17.82 -8.62 0.48
CA GLU A 206 16.90 -9.30 -0.43
C GLU A 206 15.45 -8.92 -0.13
N PHE A 207 14.55 -9.17 -1.07
CA PHE A 207 13.12 -9.13 -0.78
C PHE A 207 12.72 -10.39 -0.03
N ALA A 208 12.01 -10.20 1.09
CA ALA A 208 11.54 -11.29 1.93
C ALA A 208 10.12 -11.02 2.39
N VAL A 209 9.44 -12.08 2.85
CA VAL A 209 8.19 -11.95 3.60
C VAL A 209 8.53 -11.55 5.02
N LEU A 210 8.12 -10.35 5.41
CA LEU A 210 8.38 -9.75 6.72
C LEU A 210 7.07 -9.56 7.49
N ASP A 211 7.12 -9.81 8.78
CA ASP A 211 6.06 -9.40 9.69
C ASP A 211 6.30 -7.93 10.07
N VAL A 212 5.32 -7.07 9.82
CA VAL A 212 5.37 -5.68 10.25
C VAL A 212 5.13 -5.66 11.76
N PRO A 213 6.09 -5.17 12.57
CA PRO A 213 5.95 -5.17 14.03
C PRO A 213 4.71 -4.38 14.47
N SER A 214 3.93 -4.92 15.41
CA SER A 214 2.70 -4.28 15.90
C SER A 214 2.96 -2.96 16.66
N ASP A 215 4.18 -2.75 17.13
CA ASP A 215 4.67 -1.54 17.78
C ASP A 215 5.24 -0.51 16.80
N SER A 216 5.39 -0.86 15.52
CA SER A 216 5.80 0.11 14.49
C SER A 216 4.65 1.07 14.15
N ASP A 217 4.93 2.36 13.95
CA ASP A 217 3.97 3.31 13.33
C ASP A 217 3.79 2.92 11.86
N ALA A 218 2.95 1.91 11.63
CA ALA A 218 2.64 1.37 10.33
C ALA A 218 1.33 1.96 9.80
N ARG A 219 1.32 2.32 8.50
CA ARG A 219 0.15 2.89 7.83
C ARG A 219 -0.09 2.18 6.52
N ALA A 220 -1.33 1.73 6.32
CA ALA A 220 -1.74 1.02 5.11
C ALA A 220 -2.49 1.92 4.13
N LYS A 221 -2.26 1.69 2.84
CA LYS A 221 -2.87 2.37 1.70
C LYS A 221 -3.37 1.38 0.67
N ARG A 222 -4.60 1.55 0.21
CA ARG A 222 -5.20 0.80 -0.90
C ARG A 222 -5.17 1.63 -2.17
N VAL A 223 -4.57 1.07 -3.22
CA VAL A 223 -4.47 1.72 -4.54
C VAL A 223 -5.17 0.91 -5.64
N LEU A 224 -5.34 -0.40 -5.44
CA LEU A 224 -5.95 -1.28 -6.43
C LEU A 224 -7.47 -1.29 -6.33
N ALA A 225 -8.10 -1.50 -7.48
CA ALA A 225 -9.50 -1.88 -7.61
C ALA A 225 -9.77 -3.20 -6.88
N GLY A 226 -10.97 -3.33 -6.31
CA GLY A 226 -11.48 -4.57 -5.74
C GLY A 226 -12.72 -5.09 -6.47
N ALA A 227 -13.18 -6.28 -6.11
CA ALA A 227 -14.49 -6.78 -6.52
C ALA A 227 -15.62 -5.90 -5.94
N GLU A 228 -16.72 -5.75 -6.68
CA GLU A 228 -17.95 -5.19 -6.13
C GLU A 228 -18.50 -6.09 -5.01
N ASN A 229 -18.97 -5.48 -3.91
CA ASN A 229 -19.59 -6.18 -2.79
C ASN A 229 -21.10 -6.33 -3.00
#